data_AF-A0A9P1BZQ9-F1
#
_entry.id   AF-A0A9P1BZQ9-F1
#
_cell.length_a   1.000
_cell.length_b   1.000
_cell.length_c   1.000
_cell.angle_alpha   90.00
_cell.angle_beta   90.00
_cell.angle_gamma   90.00
#
_symmetry.space_group_name_H-M   'P 1'
#
loop_
_entity.id
_entity.type
_entity.pdbx_description
1 polymer ?
#
loop_
_entity_poly.entity_id
_entity_poly.type
_entity_poly.pdbx_seq_one_letter_code
_entity_poly.pdbx_strand_id
1 'polypeptide(L)'
;MSQANLAERAKEVREEEKKTLKDLKNLFLKLDADGSGQVSFEEFDAAFRIPEIRYKFVVLGFDEEEAKRLFKVLDADGEGELSVSEFTKGMAEVKGEATAKGMLIAKKKAEKLEKLLVKLLPEDADGGVETQVLEEAEPERVGELLETQMRGFEEAANMRLDELERQCAVAKNAAKDLEELMQKLKTELSKKRFMSHASALF
;
A
#
# COMPACT_ATOMS: atom_id res chain seq x y z
N MET A 1 21.65 19.34 33.33
CA MET A 1 21.65 19.88 31.96
C MET A 1 20.65 21.04 31.93
N SER A 2 21.06 22.26 31.54
CA SER A 2 20.21 23.46 31.69
C SER A 2 19.21 23.63 30.53
N GLN A 3 18.09 24.31 30.78
CA GLN A 3 17.07 24.63 29.77
C GLN A 3 17.62 25.44 28.57
N ALA A 4 18.75 26.13 28.74
CA ALA A 4 19.41 26.88 27.67
C ALA A 4 19.94 25.98 26.54
N ASN A 5 20.52 24.81 26.88
CA ASN A 5 21.03 23.85 25.89
C ASN A 5 19.91 23.17 25.08
N LEU A 6 18.71 23.06 25.65
CA LEU A 6 17.53 22.50 24.95
C LEU A 6 16.96 23.48 23.93
N ALA A 7 16.85 24.75 24.28
CA ALA A 7 16.35 25.78 23.37
C ALA A 7 17.31 26.03 22.20
N GLU A 8 18.63 26.01 22.44
CA GLU A 8 19.64 26.20 21.42
C GLU A 8 19.67 25.02 20.43
N ARG A 9 19.66 23.78 20.92
CA ARG A 9 19.50 22.58 20.08
C ARG A 9 18.21 22.59 19.27
N ALA A 10 17.07 22.96 19.88
CA ALA A 10 15.80 23.03 19.17
C ALA A 10 15.82 24.09 18.05
N LYS A 11 16.60 25.16 18.21
CA LYS A 11 16.77 26.20 17.19
C LYS A 11 17.64 25.71 16.03
N GLU A 12 18.76 25.05 16.33
CA GLU A 12 19.65 24.44 15.32
C GLU A 12 18.91 23.39 14.48
N VAL A 13 18.18 22.48 15.15
CA VAL A 13 17.36 21.45 14.48
C VAL A 13 16.33 22.09 13.53
N ARG A 14 15.61 23.13 13.97
CA ARG A 14 14.63 23.83 13.11
C ARG A 14 15.26 24.53 11.92
N GLU A 15 16.47 25.06 12.05
CA GLU A 15 17.17 25.69 10.92
C GLU A 15 17.67 24.64 9.91
N GLU A 16 18.19 23.52 10.40
CA GLU A 16 18.58 22.35 9.61
C GLU A 16 17.38 21.77 8.82
N GLU A 17 16.23 21.62 9.49
CA GLU A 17 14.96 21.19 8.88
C GLU A 17 14.49 22.16 7.80
N LYS A 18 14.49 23.46 8.08
CA LYS A 18 14.10 24.49 7.10
C LYS A 18 15.01 24.48 5.87
N LYS A 19 16.31 24.30 6.06
CA LYS A 19 17.28 24.20 4.96
C LYS A 19 17.01 22.95 4.12
N THR A 20 16.80 21.82 4.80
CA THR A 20 16.45 20.54 4.16
C THR A 20 15.16 20.65 3.34
N LEU A 21 14.11 21.24 3.90
CA LEU A 21 12.84 21.45 3.19
C LEU A 21 12.99 22.34 1.95
N LYS A 22 13.83 23.38 2.03
CA LYS A 22 14.15 24.22 0.86
C LYS A 22 14.87 23.43 -0.21
N ASP A 23 15.86 22.62 0.16
CA ASP A 23 16.63 21.80 -0.78
C ASP A 23 15.76 20.74 -1.47
N LEU A 24 14.81 20.14 -0.72
CA LEU A 24 13.82 19.19 -1.24
C LEU A 24 12.81 19.87 -2.16
N LYS A 25 12.32 21.07 -1.83
CA LYS A 25 11.46 21.85 -2.73
C LYS A 25 12.18 22.22 -4.03
N ASN A 26 13.43 22.64 -3.95
CA ASN A 26 14.24 22.94 -5.13
C ASN A 26 14.53 21.68 -5.96
N LEU A 27 14.62 20.51 -5.33
CA LEU A 27 14.71 19.23 -6.03
C LEU A 27 13.38 18.93 -6.74
N PHE A 28 12.26 19.09 -6.07
CA PHE A 28 10.92 18.88 -6.64
C PHE A 28 10.69 19.73 -7.89
N LEU A 29 11.02 21.03 -7.85
CA LEU A 29 10.89 21.93 -9.00
C LEU A 29 11.76 21.52 -10.22
N LYS A 30 12.76 20.66 -10.01
CA LYS A 30 13.57 20.10 -11.11
C LYS A 30 13.02 18.76 -11.62
N LEU A 31 12.20 18.08 -10.81
CA LEU A 31 11.52 16.85 -11.18
C LEU A 31 10.24 17.18 -11.98
N ASP A 32 9.47 18.17 -11.53
CA ASP A 32 8.26 18.70 -12.16
C ASP A 32 8.63 19.48 -13.44
N ALA A 33 8.70 18.78 -14.57
CA ALA A 33 9.19 19.32 -15.82
C ALA A 33 8.09 20.06 -16.58
N ASP A 34 6.85 19.62 -16.41
CA ASP A 34 5.67 20.23 -17.03
C ASP A 34 5.07 21.39 -16.21
N GLY A 35 5.49 21.54 -14.95
CA GLY A 35 5.03 22.60 -14.05
C GLY A 35 3.61 22.38 -13.53
N SER A 36 3.13 21.13 -13.54
CA SER A 36 1.81 20.74 -13.03
C SER A 36 1.68 20.91 -11.53
N GLY A 37 2.79 21.02 -10.80
CA GLY A 37 2.81 20.99 -9.33
C GLY A 37 2.77 19.57 -8.77
N GLN A 38 2.83 18.57 -9.65
CA GLN A 38 2.94 17.14 -9.34
C GLN A 38 4.14 16.57 -10.10
N VAL A 39 4.63 15.40 -9.67
CA VAL A 39 5.69 14.68 -10.37
C VAL A 39 5.16 13.31 -10.74
N SER A 40 5.01 13.07 -12.04
CA SER A 40 4.68 11.76 -12.57
C SER A 40 5.86 10.78 -12.48
N PHE A 41 5.58 9.48 -12.57
CA PHE A 41 6.65 8.48 -12.59
C PHE A 41 7.58 8.65 -13.81
N GLU A 42 7.04 9.04 -14.95
CA GLU A 42 7.81 9.31 -16.17
C GLU A 42 8.77 10.48 -15.97
N GLU A 43 8.30 11.59 -15.39
CA GLU A 43 9.15 12.74 -15.07
C GLU A 43 10.21 12.39 -14.05
N PHE A 44 9.85 11.59 -13.04
CA PHE A 44 10.80 11.09 -12.07
C PHE A 44 11.91 10.23 -12.72
N ASP A 45 11.56 9.24 -13.55
CA ASP A 45 12.54 8.40 -14.25
C ASP A 45 13.40 9.22 -15.23
N ALA A 46 12.80 10.15 -15.95
CA ALA A 46 13.52 11.05 -16.86
C ALA A 46 14.50 11.94 -16.09
N ALA A 47 14.08 12.50 -14.95
CA ALA A 47 14.91 13.34 -14.11
C ALA A 47 16.06 12.57 -13.45
N PHE A 48 15.90 11.27 -13.19
CA PHE A 48 16.98 10.39 -12.72
C PHE A 48 18.12 10.22 -13.73
N ARG A 49 17.89 10.52 -15.01
CA ARG A 49 18.94 10.57 -16.05
C ARG A 49 19.81 11.82 -15.94
N ILE A 50 19.39 12.83 -15.19
CA ILE A 50 20.15 14.05 -14.93
C ILE A 50 21.17 13.77 -13.81
N PRO A 51 22.49 13.86 -14.07
CA PRO A 51 23.53 13.50 -13.09
C PRO A 51 23.42 14.25 -11.76
N GLU A 52 23.00 15.51 -11.80
CA GLU A 52 22.85 16.36 -10.60
C GLU A 52 21.71 15.89 -9.69
N ILE A 53 20.61 15.42 -10.26
CA ILE A 53 19.46 14.88 -9.53
C ILE A 53 19.85 13.53 -8.93
N ARG A 54 20.46 12.67 -9.73
CA ARG A 54 20.97 11.38 -9.27
C ARG A 54 21.96 11.54 -8.11
N TYR A 55 22.90 12.48 -8.21
CA TYR A 55 23.84 12.77 -7.13
C TYR A 55 23.14 13.22 -5.85
N LYS A 56 22.10 14.07 -5.96
CA LYS A 56 21.32 14.48 -4.79
C LYS A 56 20.65 13.30 -4.07
N PHE A 57 20.08 12.34 -4.82
CA PHE A 57 19.50 11.14 -4.21
C PHE A 57 20.56 10.25 -3.56
N VAL A 58 21.74 10.11 -4.17
CA VAL A 58 22.88 9.38 -3.57
C VAL A 58 23.36 10.05 -2.27
N VAL A 59 23.42 11.38 -2.21
CA VAL A 59 23.75 12.12 -0.98
C VAL A 59 22.69 11.93 0.10
N LEU A 60 21.43 11.75 -0.28
CA LEU A 60 20.33 11.33 0.62
C LEU A 60 20.38 9.82 0.96
N GLY A 61 21.37 9.11 0.44
CA GLY A 61 21.63 7.70 0.70
C GLY A 61 20.67 6.76 -0.04
N PHE A 62 20.09 7.19 -1.16
CA PHE A 62 19.27 6.34 -2.01
C PHE A 62 20.02 5.98 -3.27
N ASP A 63 20.01 4.70 -3.60
CA ASP A 63 20.28 4.28 -4.97
C ASP A 63 19.06 4.51 -5.88
N GLU A 64 19.26 4.29 -7.19
CA GLU A 64 18.22 4.53 -8.19
C GLU A 64 17.00 3.62 -8.01
N GLU A 65 17.19 2.36 -7.62
CA GLU A 65 16.08 1.44 -7.40
C GLU A 65 15.33 1.78 -6.11
N GLU A 66 16.04 2.15 -5.05
CA GLU A 66 15.48 2.60 -3.79
C GLU A 66 14.65 3.86 -3.97
N ALA A 67 15.13 4.81 -4.77
CA ALA A 67 14.36 6.01 -5.09
C ALA A 67 13.09 5.70 -5.90
N LYS A 68 13.16 4.76 -6.87
CA LYS A 68 11.99 4.28 -7.61
C LYS A 68 11.00 3.54 -6.70
N ARG A 69 11.50 2.76 -5.72
CA ARG A 69 10.67 2.11 -4.70
C ARG A 69 10.03 3.14 -3.78
N LEU A 70 10.79 4.14 -3.34
CA LEU A 70 10.30 5.22 -2.51
C LEU A 70 9.16 5.98 -3.21
N PHE A 71 9.31 6.30 -4.49
CA PHE A 71 8.27 6.98 -5.27
C PHE A 71 6.92 6.25 -5.15
N LYS A 72 6.91 4.94 -5.41
CA LYS A 72 5.70 4.09 -5.33
C LYS A 72 5.11 3.98 -3.92
N VAL A 73 5.94 4.18 -2.90
CA VAL A 73 5.55 4.14 -1.49
C VAL A 73 4.98 5.47 -1.04
N LEU A 74 5.50 6.58 -1.56
CA LEU A 74 5.01 7.92 -1.26
C LEU A 74 3.69 8.23 -1.97
N ASP A 75 3.41 7.56 -3.10
CA ASP A 75 2.12 7.61 -3.79
C ASP A 75 1.07 6.82 -3.00
N ALA A 76 0.58 7.49 -1.95
CA ALA A 76 -0.33 6.94 -0.95
C ALA A 76 -1.75 6.80 -1.51
N ASP A 77 -2.11 7.64 -2.48
CA ASP A 77 -3.43 7.66 -3.09
C ASP A 77 -3.50 6.81 -4.38
N GLY A 78 -2.34 6.43 -4.93
CA GLY A 78 -2.23 5.51 -6.06
C GLY A 78 -2.58 6.16 -7.39
N GLU A 79 -2.49 7.49 -7.44
CA GLU A 79 -2.81 8.28 -8.63
C GLU A 79 -1.66 8.25 -9.66
N GLY A 80 -0.49 7.73 -9.27
CA GLY A 80 0.69 7.62 -10.12
C GLY A 80 1.54 8.89 -10.17
N GLU A 81 1.12 9.94 -9.46
CA GLU A 81 1.78 11.23 -9.35
C GLU A 81 2.09 11.56 -7.89
N LEU A 82 3.16 12.31 -7.64
CA LEU A 82 3.51 12.79 -6.31
C LEU A 82 3.34 14.31 -6.22
N SER A 83 2.54 14.78 -5.27
CA SER A 83 2.48 16.19 -4.95
C SER A 83 3.74 16.67 -4.20
N VAL A 84 4.01 17.98 -4.23
CA VAL A 84 5.09 18.62 -3.45
C VAL A 84 5.03 18.22 -1.97
N SER A 85 3.82 18.12 -1.42
CA SER A 85 3.59 17.81 0.00
C SER A 85 4.01 16.36 0.31
N GLU A 86 3.61 15.41 -0.52
CA GLU A 86 3.94 13.99 -0.34
C GLU A 86 5.44 13.74 -0.52
N PHE A 87 6.04 14.36 -1.54
CA PHE A 87 7.47 14.25 -1.79
C PHE A 87 8.30 14.84 -0.64
N THR A 88 7.99 16.07 -0.20
CA THR A 88 8.77 16.73 0.86
C THR A 88 8.58 16.09 2.23
N LYS A 89 7.35 15.67 2.58
CA LYS A 89 7.09 14.91 3.82
C LYS A 89 7.80 13.57 3.81
N GLY A 90 7.63 12.80 2.72
CA GLY A 90 8.26 11.51 2.55
C GLY A 90 9.78 11.57 2.67
N MET A 91 10.41 12.52 1.98
CA MET A 91 11.86 12.68 2.01
C MET A 91 12.39 13.23 3.34
N ALA A 92 11.60 14.05 4.05
CA ALA A 92 11.95 14.52 5.40
C ALA A 92 11.92 13.37 6.41
N GLU A 93 10.92 12.49 6.34
CA GLU A 93 10.81 11.30 7.21
C GLU A 93 11.94 10.29 6.95
N VAL A 94 12.43 10.17 5.71
CA VAL A 94 13.55 9.27 5.40
C VAL A 94 14.90 9.78 5.94
N LYS A 95 15.11 11.08 6.01
CA LYS A 95 16.42 11.65 6.42
C LYS A 95 16.74 11.40 7.91
N GLY A 96 15.75 11.01 8.73
CA GLY A 96 15.94 10.72 10.16
C GLY A 96 16.52 9.33 10.45
N GLU A 97 17.85 9.19 10.46
CA GLU A 97 18.61 7.97 10.79
C GLU A 97 18.32 6.69 9.96
N ALA A 98 19.37 5.92 9.67
CA ALA A 98 19.38 4.80 8.71
C ALA A 98 18.37 3.66 9.01
N THR A 99 17.77 3.64 10.19
CA THR A 99 16.68 2.74 10.63
C THR A 99 15.28 3.20 10.16
N ALA A 100 15.09 4.48 9.83
CA ALA A 100 13.79 5.02 9.41
C ALA A 100 13.41 4.71 7.96
N LYS A 101 14.35 4.36 7.08
CA LYS A 101 14.04 4.01 5.67
C LYS A 101 13.12 2.80 5.56
N GLY A 102 13.53 1.70 6.20
CA GLY A 102 12.74 0.48 6.26
C GLY A 102 11.43 0.70 7.02
N MET A 103 11.47 1.46 8.12
CA MET A 103 10.30 1.77 8.94
C MET A 103 9.29 2.67 8.22
N LEU A 104 9.73 3.63 7.42
CA LEU A 104 8.85 4.48 6.62
C LEU A 104 8.19 3.66 5.51
N ILE A 105 8.97 2.81 4.82
CA ILE A 105 8.40 1.93 3.79
C ILE A 105 7.38 0.98 4.43
N ALA A 106 7.66 0.42 5.60
CA ALA A 106 6.73 -0.40 6.35
C ALA A 106 5.49 0.38 6.80
N LYS A 107 5.66 1.59 7.34
CA LYS A 107 4.59 2.49 7.79
C LYS A 107 3.68 2.90 6.63
N LYS A 108 4.23 3.37 5.52
CA LYS A 108 3.46 3.76 4.32
C LYS A 108 2.76 2.58 3.68
N LYS A 109 3.38 1.40 3.67
CA LYS A 109 2.69 0.16 3.27
C LYS A 109 1.54 -0.18 4.21
N ALA A 110 1.71 -0.02 5.53
CA ALA A 110 0.68 -0.26 6.52
C ALA A 110 -0.51 0.73 6.35
N GLU A 111 -0.24 2.03 6.18
CA GLU A 111 -1.26 3.06 5.88
C GLU A 111 -2.02 2.73 4.59
N LYS A 112 -1.33 2.28 3.54
CA LYS A 112 -1.95 1.85 2.28
C LYS A 112 -2.79 0.59 2.47
N LEU A 113 -2.32 -0.36 3.27
CA LEU A 113 -3.05 -1.57 3.62
C LEU A 113 -4.33 -1.25 4.40
N GLU A 114 -4.26 -0.32 5.35
CA GLU A 114 -5.38 0.17 6.15
C GLU A 114 -6.45 0.83 5.25
N LYS A 115 -6.05 1.75 4.37
CA LYS A 115 -6.96 2.36 3.37
C LYS A 115 -7.64 1.31 2.49
N LEU A 116 -6.92 0.28 2.06
CA LEU A 116 -7.47 -0.80 1.24
C LEU A 116 -8.41 -1.71 2.04
N LEU A 117 -8.12 -1.98 3.32
CA LEU A 117 -8.98 -2.75 4.20
C LEU A 117 -10.30 -2.02 4.47
N VAL A 118 -10.27 -0.71 4.71
CA VAL A 118 -11.47 0.12 4.86
C VAL A 118 -12.35 0.07 3.61
N LYS A 119 -11.77 0.08 2.41
CA LYS A 119 -12.51 -0.05 1.14
C LYS A 119 -13.11 -1.44 0.89
N LEU A 120 -12.57 -2.49 1.52
CA LEU A 120 -13.01 -3.88 1.36
C LEU A 120 -13.99 -4.34 2.46
N LEU A 121 -14.13 -3.55 3.52
CA LEU A 121 -15.13 -3.76 4.56
C LEU A 121 -16.44 -3.03 4.16
N PRO A 122 -17.61 -3.68 4.28
CA PRO A 122 -18.89 -3.03 4.02
C PRO A 122 -19.14 -1.89 5.03
N GLU A 123 -19.79 -0.82 4.56
CA GLU A 123 -20.02 0.47 5.27
C GLU A 123 -20.74 0.36 6.63
N ASP A 124 -21.29 -0.81 6.96
CA ASP A 124 -22.11 -1.04 8.16
C ASP A 124 -21.32 -1.57 9.37
N ALA A 125 -19.98 -1.69 9.28
CA ALA A 125 -19.15 -2.05 10.41
C ALA A 125 -18.91 -0.83 11.32
N ASP A 126 -19.81 -0.64 12.29
CA ASP A 126 -19.82 0.38 13.37
C ASP A 126 -18.65 0.24 14.37
N GLY A 127 -17.43 0.07 13.86
CA GLY A 127 -16.20 0.01 14.63
C GLY A 127 -15.26 1.11 14.16
N GLY A 128 -15.52 2.35 14.57
CA GLY A 128 -14.70 3.50 14.24
C GLY A 128 -13.21 3.21 14.47
N VAL A 129 -12.44 3.23 13.38
CA VAL A 129 -10.98 3.16 13.46
C VAL A 129 -10.50 4.55 13.85
N GLU A 130 -10.42 4.78 15.16
CA GLU A 130 -9.89 6.00 15.72
C GLU A 130 -8.36 5.98 15.54
N THR A 131 -7.89 6.63 14.48
CA THR A 131 -6.47 6.80 14.16
C THR A 131 -5.84 7.75 15.17
N GLN A 132 -5.36 7.21 16.29
CA GLN A 132 -4.58 8.00 17.24
C GLN A 132 -3.19 8.28 16.65
N VAL A 133 -2.90 9.58 16.53
CA VAL A 133 -1.66 10.15 16.01
C VAL A 133 -0.48 9.71 16.88
N LEU A 134 0.48 9.00 16.29
CA LEU A 134 1.74 8.59 16.90
C LEU A 134 2.70 9.78 17.04
N GLU A 135 2.41 10.74 17.91
CA GLU A 135 3.31 11.89 18.12
C GLU A 135 4.24 11.76 19.35
N GLU A 136 3.96 10.89 20.34
CA GLU A 136 4.78 10.82 21.56
C GLU A 136 4.88 9.42 22.21
N ALA A 137 5.16 8.36 21.45
CA ALA A 137 5.37 7.03 22.01
C ALA A 137 6.86 6.67 22.13
N GLU A 138 7.31 6.29 23.34
CA GLU A 138 8.64 5.72 23.58
C GLU A 138 8.85 4.47 22.69
N PRO A 139 10.08 4.25 22.15
CA PRO A 139 10.33 3.21 21.14
C PRO A 139 9.97 1.77 21.60
N GLU A 140 9.99 1.50 22.92
CA GLU A 140 9.58 0.19 23.47
C GLU A 140 8.04 -0.02 23.42
N ARG A 141 7.25 1.05 23.62
CA ARG A 141 5.78 0.98 23.53
C ARG A 141 5.28 0.88 22.09
N VAL A 142 6.04 1.42 21.14
CA VAL A 142 5.76 1.30 19.71
C VAL A 142 5.87 -0.17 19.28
N GLY A 143 6.81 -0.93 19.85
CA GLY A 143 6.96 -2.36 19.59
C GLY A 143 5.75 -3.19 20.03
N GLU A 144 5.31 -3.05 21.27
CA GLU A 144 4.14 -3.78 21.80
C GLU A 144 2.85 -3.40 21.07
N LEU A 145 2.69 -2.12 20.74
CA LEU A 145 1.52 -1.63 20.00
C LEU A 145 1.51 -2.17 18.55
N LEU A 146 2.67 -2.19 17.88
CA LEU A 146 2.82 -2.79 16.56
C LEU A 146 2.58 -4.30 16.59
N GLU A 147 3.11 -5.02 17.57
CA GLU A 147 2.85 -6.47 17.70
C GLU A 147 1.36 -6.77 17.91
N THR A 148 0.68 -5.94 18.71
CA THR A 148 -0.76 -6.10 18.98
C THR A 148 -1.58 -5.78 17.74
N GLN A 149 -1.25 -4.71 17.01
CA GLN A 149 -1.92 -4.36 15.75
C GLN A 149 -1.66 -5.40 14.66
N MET A 150 -0.41 -5.84 14.50
CA MET A 150 -0.04 -6.88 13.53
C MET A 150 -0.77 -8.19 13.82
N ARG A 151 -0.90 -8.58 15.09
CA ARG A 151 -1.69 -9.75 15.50
C ARG A 151 -3.17 -9.59 15.15
N GLY A 152 -3.75 -8.42 15.38
CA GLY A 152 -5.13 -8.11 14.97
C GLY A 152 -5.33 -8.20 13.45
N PHE A 153 -4.37 -7.71 12.66
CA PHE A 153 -4.40 -7.86 11.20
C PHE A 153 -4.26 -9.32 10.76
N GLU A 154 -3.40 -10.10 11.41
CA GLU A 154 -3.19 -11.52 11.11
C GLU A 154 -4.45 -12.35 11.44
N GLU A 155 -5.10 -12.09 12.56
CA GLU A 155 -6.39 -12.71 12.92
C GLU A 155 -7.50 -12.34 11.93
N ALA A 156 -7.61 -11.06 11.56
CA ALA A 156 -8.59 -10.61 10.57
C ALA A 156 -8.36 -11.22 9.18
N ALA A 157 -7.11 -11.33 8.75
CA ALA A 157 -6.74 -11.96 7.48
C ALA A 157 -7.07 -13.46 7.49
N ASN A 158 -6.76 -14.17 8.58
CA ASN A 158 -7.06 -15.59 8.73
C ASN A 158 -8.57 -15.85 8.74
N MET A 159 -9.37 -15.02 9.43
CA MET A 159 -10.83 -15.14 9.39
C MET A 159 -11.40 -14.96 7.98
N ARG A 160 -10.82 -14.07 7.18
CA ARG A 160 -11.25 -13.84 5.79
C ARG A 160 -10.82 -14.97 4.86
N LEU A 161 -9.64 -15.55 5.10
CA LEU A 161 -9.15 -16.73 4.38
C LEU A 161 -10.10 -17.91 4.61
N ASP A 162 -10.48 -18.18 5.86
CA ASP A 162 -11.44 -19.22 6.22
C ASP A 162 -12.80 -19.03 5.53
N GLU A 163 -13.27 -17.79 5.47
CA GLU A 163 -14.54 -17.45 4.81
C GLU A 163 -14.47 -17.70 3.29
N LEU A 164 -13.38 -17.29 2.64
CA LEU A 164 -13.15 -17.56 1.22
C LEU A 164 -13.03 -19.07 0.94
N GLU A 165 -12.38 -19.83 1.82
CA GLU A 165 -12.31 -21.29 1.69
C GLU A 165 -13.69 -21.94 1.78
N ARG A 166 -14.55 -21.49 2.70
CA ARG A 166 -15.95 -21.95 2.78
C ARG A 166 -16.73 -21.63 1.51
N GLN A 167 -16.60 -20.42 0.98
CA GLN A 167 -17.28 -20.03 -0.26
C GLN A 167 -16.79 -20.86 -1.45
N CYS A 168 -15.48 -21.09 -1.55
CA CYS A 168 -14.90 -21.98 -2.55
C CYS A 168 -15.42 -23.42 -2.42
N ALA A 169 -15.61 -23.93 -1.19
CA ALA A 169 -16.16 -25.26 -0.97
C ALA A 169 -17.63 -25.35 -1.44
N VAL A 170 -18.45 -24.35 -1.13
CA VAL A 170 -19.84 -24.26 -1.61
C VAL A 170 -19.89 -24.22 -3.14
N ALA A 171 -19.06 -23.38 -3.77
CA ALA A 171 -18.98 -23.28 -5.22
C ALA A 171 -18.55 -24.61 -5.88
N LYS A 172 -17.56 -25.31 -5.29
CA LYS A 172 -17.12 -26.63 -5.76
C LYS A 172 -18.23 -27.68 -5.68
N ASN A 173 -19.04 -27.66 -4.62
CA ASN A 173 -20.16 -28.59 -4.48
C ASN A 173 -21.26 -28.28 -5.51
N ALA A 174 -21.63 -27.01 -5.69
CA ALA A 174 -22.59 -26.60 -6.71
C ALA A 174 -22.15 -26.99 -8.13
N ALA A 175 -20.85 -26.89 -8.43
CA ALA A 175 -20.30 -27.32 -9.71
C ALA A 175 -20.45 -28.84 -9.93
N LYS A 176 -20.24 -29.67 -8.89
CA LYS A 176 -20.47 -31.11 -8.97
C LYS A 176 -21.93 -31.45 -9.21
N ASP A 177 -22.84 -30.78 -8.50
CA ASP A 177 -24.28 -31.00 -8.67
C ASP A 177 -24.74 -30.68 -10.10
N LEU A 178 -24.20 -29.62 -10.69
CA LEU A 178 -24.48 -29.23 -12.07
C LEU A 178 -23.95 -30.27 -13.07
N GLU A 179 -22.77 -30.84 -12.81
CA GLU A 179 -22.18 -31.89 -13.63
C GLU A 179 -23.03 -33.18 -13.61
N GLU A 180 -23.53 -33.58 -12.43
CA GLU A 180 -24.45 -34.71 -12.30
C GLU A 180 -25.77 -34.48 -13.05
N LEU A 181 -26.35 -33.28 -12.95
CA LEU A 181 -27.57 -32.92 -13.67
C LEU A 181 -27.35 -32.96 -15.19
N MET A 182 -26.20 -32.48 -15.66
CA MET A 182 -25.83 -32.57 -17.07
C MET A 182 -25.69 -34.02 -17.55
N GLN A 183 -25.12 -34.92 -16.73
CA GLN A 183 -25.04 -36.34 -17.06
C GLN A 183 -26.42 -37.01 -17.11
N LYS A 184 -27.31 -36.67 -16.16
CA LYS A 184 -28.71 -37.15 -16.15
C LYS A 184 -29.48 -36.67 -17.39
N LEU A 185 -29.32 -35.40 -17.77
CA LEU A 185 -29.97 -34.85 -18.96
C LEU A 185 -29.47 -35.53 -20.25
N LYS A 186 -28.16 -35.76 -20.36
CA LYS A 186 -27.56 -36.48 -21.50
C LYS A 186 -28.10 -37.91 -21.63
N THR A 187 -28.25 -38.62 -20.51
CA THR A 187 -28.79 -39.99 -20.52
C THR A 187 -30.26 -40.02 -20.90
N GLU A 188 -31.08 -39.10 -20.36
CA GLU A 188 -32.51 -38.98 -20.73
C GLU A 188 -32.72 -38.58 -22.20
N LEU A 189 -31.93 -37.65 -22.73
CA LEU A 189 -31.96 -37.31 -24.16
C LEU A 189 -31.57 -38.49 -25.04
N SER A 190 -30.58 -39.28 -24.61
CA SER A 190 -30.16 -40.49 -25.32
C SER A 190 -31.26 -41.55 -25.34
N LYS A 191 -31.96 -41.76 -24.21
CA LYS A 191 -33.13 -42.65 -24.12
C LYS A 191 -34.28 -42.18 -25.01
N LYS A 192 -34.62 -40.87 -24.96
CA LYS A 192 -35.72 -40.28 -25.75
C LYS A 192 -35.46 -40.39 -27.25
N ARG A 193 -34.22 -40.19 -27.69
CA ARG A 193 -33.79 -40.38 -29.08
C ARG A 193 -33.93 -41.84 -29.54
N PHE A 194 -33.57 -42.79 -28.66
CA PHE A 194 -33.73 -44.23 -28.93
C PHE A 194 -35.20 -44.62 -29.07
N MET A 195 -36.07 -44.15 -28.17
CA MET A 195 -37.51 -44.44 -28.23
C MET A 195 -38.20 -43.81 -29.45
N SER A 196 -37.79 -42.61 -29.86
CA SER A 196 -38.29 -41.97 -31.08
C SER A 196 -37.93 -42.75 -32.35
N HIS A 197 -36.75 -43.39 -32.40
CA HIS A 197 -36.37 -44.24 -33.53
C HIS A 197 -37.10 -45.58 -33.52
N ALA A 198 -37.32 -46.19 -32.35
CA ALA A 198 -38.06 -47.44 -32.23
C ALA A 198 -39.54 -47.29 -32.64
N SER A 199 -40.16 -46.14 -32.37
CA SER A 199 -41.56 -45.86 -32.77
C SER A 199 -41.74 -45.53 -34.25
N ALA A 200 -40.67 -45.23 -34.99
CA ALA A 200 -40.71 -44.97 -36.44
C ALA A 200 -40.47 -46.24 -37.29
N LEU A 201 -40.22 -47.37 -36.65
CA LEU A 201 -39.91 -48.67 -37.26
C LEU A 201 -41.06 -49.70 -37.14
N PHE A 202 -42.21 -49.29 -36.58
CA PHE A 202 -43.47 -50.03 -36.53
C PHE A 202 -44.58 -49.17 -37.15
#